data_AF-A0A7Y0HV85-F1
#
_entry.id   AF-A0A7Y0HV85-F1
#
_cell.length_a   1.000
_cell.length_b   1.000
_cell.length_c   1.000
_cell.angle_alpha   90.00
_cell.angle_beta   90.00
_cell.angle_gamma   90.00
#
_symmetry.space_group_name_H-M   'P 1'
#
loop_
_entity.id
_entity.type
_entity.pdbx_description
1 polymer ?
#
loop_
_entity_poly.entity_id
_entity_poly.type
_entity_poly.pdbx_seq_one_letter_code
_entity_poly.pdbx_strand_id
1 'polypeptide(L)'
;MWHMSDSKQRYSDSSHSYIDNDVPNSMVDQGRYSRSKDREAKWNESWEKQPVNLNEIVNRFTPSAQGRRRGVKYVFENDRWRIDADMVAGYLRIYDKKAKKNVKLNGLPGSNKETHFKILKRKEM
;
A
#
# COMPACT_ATOMS: atom_id res chain seq x y z
N MET A 1 25.33 2.53 -10.71
CA MET A 1 24.55 1.57 -9.91
C MET A 1 23.35 2.33 -9.35
N TRP A 2 22.14 2.13 -9.88
CA TRP A 2 20.94 2.81 -9.36
C TRP A 2 20.65 2.28 -7.96
N HIS A 3 20.74 3.13 -6.94
CA HIS A 3 20.41 2.76 -5.58
C HIS A 3 18.89 2.68 -5.45
N MET A 4 18.33 1.46 -5.40
CA MET A 4 16.90 1.27 -5.17
C MET A 4 16.55 1.85 -3.80
N SER A 5 15.63 2.81 -3.77
CA SER A 5 15.17 3.38 -2.50
C SER A 5 14.44 2.30 -1.68
N ASP A 6 14.83 2.10 -0.42
CA ASP A 6 14.16 1.12 0.46
C ASP A 6 12.80 1.70 0.93
N SER A 7 11.81 1.59 0.05
CA SER A 7 10.44 2.02 0.28
C SER A 7 9.73 1.10 1.27
N LYS A 8 10.11 -0.18 1.29
CA LYS A 8 9.57 -1.17 2.23
C LYS A 8 9.94 -0.85 3.67
N GLN A 9 11.19 -0.47 3.97
CA GLN A 9 11.59 -0.13 5.33
C GLN A 9 10.75 1.03 5.86
N ARG A 10 10.74 2.15 5.13
CA ARG A 10 10.00 3.36 5.53
C ARG A 10 8.50 3.14 5.70
N TYR A 11 7.91 2.34 4.80
CA TYR A 11 6.53 1.89 4.94
C TYR A 11 6.32 1.07 6.22
N SER A 12 7.23 0.13 6.52
CA SER A 12 7.13 -0.75 7.69
C SER A 12 7.27 0.04 8.99
N ASP A 13 8.23 0.95 9.06
CA ASP A 13 8.43 1.83 10.22
C ASP A 13 7.21 2.71 10.46
N SER A 14 6.63 3.26 9.39
CA SER A 14 5.40 4.05 9.48
C SER A 14 4.19 3.21 9.89
N SER A 15 4.13 1.96 9.43
CA SER A 15 3.06 1.01 9.77
C SER A 15 3.13 0.62 11.25
N HIS A 16 4.31 0.22 11.74
CA HIS A 16 4.51 -0.04 13.17
C HIS A 16 4.20 1.21 14.00
N SER A 17 4.75 2.37 13.61
CA SER A 17 4.49 3.62 14.32
C SER A 17 2.99 3.95 14.40
N TYR A 18 2.23 3.77 13.31
CA TYR A 18 0.79 4.00 13.30
C TYR A 18 0.04 3.00 14.21
N ILE A 19 0.36 1.70 14.13
CA ILE A 19 -0.31 0.66 14.90
C ILE A 19 0.00 0.79 16.39
N ASP A 20 1.25 1.05 16.74
CA ASP A 20 1.71 1.00 18.13
C ASP A 20 1.49 2.33 18.87
N ASN A 21 1.54 3.46 18.16
CA ASN A 21 1.42 4.78 18.79
C ASN A 21 0.11 5.50 18.48
N ASP A 22 -0.39 5.45 17.25
CA ASP A 22 -1.55 6.28 16.90
C ASP A 22 -2.87 5.57 17.20
N VAL A 23 -2.98 4.28 16.85
CA VAL A 23 -4.20 3.50 17.06
C VAL A 23 -4.60 3.46 18.55
N PRO A 24 -3.72 3.19 19.53
CA PRO A 24 -4.14 3.15 20.93
C PRO A 24 -4.63 4.50 21.46
N ASN A 25 -4.13 5.60 20.89
CA ASN A 25 -4.35 6.96 21.38
C ASN A 25 -5.46 7.72 20.65
N SER A 26 -6.19 7.10 19.70
CA SER A 26 -7.20 7.77 18.88
C SER A 26 -8.39 6.86 18.57
N MET A 27 -9.57 7.19 19.11
CA MET A 27 -10.82 6.44 18.81
C MET A 27 -11.13 6.41 17.31
N VAL A 28 -10.77 7.47 16.58
CA VAL A 28 -10.94 7.52 15.11
C VAL A 28 -10.05 6.49 14.43
N ASP A 29 -8.80 6.35 14.87
CA ASP A 29 -7.84 5.42 14.28
C ASP A 29 -8.08 3.98 14.75
N GLN A 30 -8.62 3.76 15.95
CA GLN A 30 -9.17 2.46 16.38
C GLN A 30 -10.28 2.00 15.44
N GLY A 31 -11.24 2.87 15.13
CA GLY A 31 -12.32 2.54 14.19
C GLY A 31 -11.80 2.28 12.77
N ARG A 32 -10.76 3.01 12.33
CA ARG A 32 -10.09 2.76 11.04
C ARG A 32 -9.36 1.42 11.03
N TYR A 33 -8.65 1.10 12.10
CA TYR A 33 -7.92 -0.15 12.28
C TYR A 33 -8.88 -1.34 12.23
N SER A 34 -9.96 -1.32 13.03
CA SER A 34 -10.98 -2.37 13.03
C SER A 34 -11.56 -2.59 11.63
N ARG A 35 -12.00 -1.53 10.94
CA ARG A 35 -12.49 -1.66 9.55
C ARG A 35 -11.45 -2.20 8.57
N SER A 36 -10.17 -1.91 8.78
CA SER A 36 -9.09 -2.49 7.97
C SER A 36 -8.91 -3.98 8.23
N LYS A 37 -8.99 -4.42 9.49
CA LYS A 37 -8.95 -5.84 9.87
C LYS A 37 -10.18 -6.61 9.36
N ASP A 38 -11.37 -6.02 9.38
CA ASP A 38 -12.58 -6.64 8.81
C ASP A 38 -12.44 -6.86 7.30
N ARG A 39 -11.89 -5.87 6.58
CA ARG A 39 -11.61 -6.04 5.15
C ARG A 39 -10.54 -7.08 4.90
N GLU A 40 -9.49 -7.11 5.72
CA GLU A 40 -8.45 -8.13 5.62
C GLU A 40 -9.04 -9.52 5.78
N ALA A 41 -9.79 -9.77 6.85
CA ALA A 41 -10.44 -11.07 7.09
C ALA A 41 -11.31 -11.52 5.91
N LYS A 42 -11.99 -10.58 5.24
CA LYS A 42 -12.86 -10.89 4.09
C LYS A 42 -12.11 -11.17 2.78
N TRP A 43 -10.95 -10.57 2.57
CA TRP A 43 -10.34 -10.50 1.23
C TRP A 43 -8.89 -10.96 1.14
N ASN A 44 -8.23 -11.25 2.27
CA ASN A 44 -6.80 -11.52 2.31
C ASN A 44 -6.38 -12.66 1.38
N GLU A 45 -7.12 -13.77 1.36
CA GLU A 45 -6.85 -14.90 0.46
C GLU A 45 -6.81 -14.47 -1.02
N SER A 46 -7.67 -13.53 -1.42
CA SER A 46 -7.67 -13.02 -2.79
C SER A 46 -6.45 -12.13 -3.07
N TRP A 47 -5.99 -11.36 -2.08
CA TRP A 47 -4.85 -10.46 -2.22
C TRP A 47 -3.52 -11.22 -2.25
N GLU A 48 -3.46 -12.37 -1.58
CA GLU A 48 -2.31 -13.26 -1.52
C GLU A 48 -2.10 -14.08 -2.80
N LYS A 49 -3.06 -14.08 -3.74
CA LYS A 49 -2.90 -14.74 -5.05
C LYS A 49 -1.80 -14.13 -5.91
N GLN A 50 -1.52 -12.83 -5.73
CA GLN A 50 -0.48 -12.12 -6.45
C GLN A 50 0.17 -11.07 -5.54
N PRO A 51 1.02 -11.51 -4.59
CA PRO A 51 1.71 -10.59 -3.71
C PRO A 51 2.77 -9.82 -4.50
N VAL A 52 3.12 -8.62 -4.01
CA VAL A 52 4.02 -7.70 -4.71
C VAL A 52 5.14 -7.19 -3.83
N ASN A 53 6.32 -7.02 -4.44
CA ASN A 53 7.44 -6.32 -3.85
C ASN A 53 7.19 -4.81 -3.91
N LEU A 54 7.06 -4.15 -2.75
CA LEU A 54 6.74 -2.71 -2.72
C LEU A 54 7.81 -1.85 -3.38
N ASN A 55 9.10 -2.22 -3.27
CA ASN A 55 10.19 -1.46 -3.87
C ASN A 55 10.09 -1.48 -5.40
N GLU A 56 9.76 -2.63 -5.98
CA GLU A 56 9.54 -2.77 -7.43
C GLU A 56 8.33 -1.97 -7.92
N ILE A 57 7.22 -2.02 -7.18
CA ILE A 57 6.00 -1.28 -7.56
C ILE A 57 6.24 0.24 -7.50
N VAL A 58 6.92 0.73 -6.46
CA VAL A 58 7.29 2.15 -6.36
C VAL A 58 8.21 2.54 -7.50
N ASN A 59 9.26 1.76 -7.77
CA ASN A 59 10.18 2.05 -8.88
C ASN A 59 9.47 2.07 -10.25
N ARG A 60 8.47 1.21 -10.46
CA ARG A 60 7.75 1.13 -11.72
C ARG A 60 6.75 2.27 -11.93
N PHE A 61 5.93 2.57 -10.91
CA PHE A 61 4.80 3.49 -11.08
C PHE A 61 5.10 4.90 -10.58
N THR A 62 5.90 5.03 -9.52
CA THR A 62 6.25 6.31 -8.91
C THR A 62 7.75 6.39 -8.64
N PRO A 63 8.60 6.28 -9.69
CA PRO A 63 10.04 6.29 -9.51
C PRO A 63 10.48 7.55 -8.75
N SER A 64 11.38 7.36 -7.79
CA SER A 64 11.92 8.42 -6.91
C SER A 64 10.93 9.06 -5.93
N ALA A 65 9.65 8.70 -5.97
CA ALA A 65 8.66 9.27 -5.06
C ALA A 65 8.98 8.86 -3.61
N GLN A 66 9.01 9.86 -2.72
CA GLN A 66 9.07 9.61 -1.30
C GLN A 66 7.66 9.38 -0.77
N GLY A 67 7.45 8.27 -0.07
CA GLY A 67 6.16 7.97 0.52
C GLY A 67 5.86 8.88 1.71
N ARG A 68 4.57 9.11 1.98
CA ARG A 68 4.09 9.89 3.12
C ARG A 68 2.85 9.28 3.75
N ARG A 69 2.66 9.48 5.04
CA ARG A 69 1.45 9.04 5.74
C ARG A 69 0.24 9.88 5.33
N ARG A 70 -0.91 9.24 5.15
CA ARG A 70 -2.22 9.84 4.91
C ARG A 70 -3.32 8.99 5.55
N GLY A 71 -3.66 9.29 6.80
CA GLY A 71 -4.54 8.44 7.61
C GLY A 71 -3.94 7.03 7.76
N VAL A 72 -4.72 6.01 7.41
CA VAL A 72 -4.32 4.58 7.46
C VAL A 72 -3.37 4.19 6.33
N LYS A 73 -3.12 5.08 5.36
CA LYS A 73 -2.32 4.78 4.17
C LYS A 73 -0.92 5.38 4.26
N TYR A 74 0.03 4.69 3.67
CA TYR A 74 1.30 5.24 3.24
C TYR A 74 1.26 5.40 1.72
N VAL A 75 1.43 6.63 1.25
CA VAL A 75 1.11 7.02 -0.13
C VAL A 75 2.38 7.44 -0.85
N PHE A 76 2.64 6.82 -2.00
CA PHE A 76 3.63 7.26 -2.97
C PHE A 76 2.90 7.88 -4.16
N GLU A 77 3.37 9.03 -4.65
CA GLU A 77 2.65 9.78 -5.69
C GLU A 77 3.61 10.54 -6.59
N ASN A 78 3.33 10.56 -7.88
CA ASN A 78 3.90 11.48 -8.88
C ASN A 78 2.77 12.08 -9.72
N ASP A 79 3.06 12.77 -10.82
CA ASP A 79 2.03 13.46 -11.63
C ASP A 79 0.94 12.54 -12.19
N ARG A 80 1.26 11.27 -12.48
CA ARG A 80 0.33 10.34 -13.11
C ARG A 80 -0.23 9.29 -12.15
N TRP A 81 0.60 8.77 -11.26
CA TRP A 81 0.31 7.58 -10.48
C TRP A 81 0.27 7.87 -8.99
N ARG A 82 -0.59 7.15 -8.29
CA ARG A 82 -0.62 7.11 -6.82
C ARG A 82 -0.67 5.66 -6.37
N ILE A 83 0.23 5.27 -5.47
CA ILE A 83 0.21 3.98 -4.78
C ILE A 83 -0.29 4.21 -3.37
N ASP A 84 -1.41 3.59 -3.02
CA ASP A 84 -2.00 3.64 -1.67
C ASP A 84 -1.71 2.33 -0.94
N ALA A 85 -0.68 2.29 -0.08
CA ALA A 85 -0.34 1.13 0.76
C ALA A 85 -1.07 1.20 2.11
N ASP A 86 -1.87 0.20 2.46
CA ASP A 86 -2.57 0.10 3.74
C ASP A 86 -1.63 -0.31 4.86
N MET A 87 -1.41 0.58 5.84
CA MET A 87 -0.50 0.35 6.95
C MET A 87 -0.99 -0.66 7.99
N VAL A 88 -2.24 -1.15 7.90
CA VAL A 88 -2.81 -2.12 8.84
C VAL A 88 -2.86 -3.51 8.20
N ALA A 89 -3.52 -3.62 7.05
CA ALA A 89 -3.78 -4.89 6.39
C ALA A 89 -2.70 -5.28 5.38
N GLY A 90 -1.70 -4.43 5.13
CA GLY A 90 -0.53 -4.78 4.34
C GLY A 90 -0.82 -5.07 2.87
N TYR A 91 -1.77 -4.36 2.27
CA TYR A 91 -2.05 -4.42 0.83
C TYR A 91 -1.78 -3.07 0.17
N LEU A 92 -1.57 -3.06 -1.14
CA LEU A 92 -1.52 -1.83 -1.93
C LEU A 92 -2.53 -1.81 -3.06
N ARG A 93 -2.83 -0.60 -3.54
CA ARG A 93 -3.51 -0.35 -4.81
C ARG A 93 -2.74 0.71 -5.61
N ILE A 94 -2.82 0.60 -6.92
CA ILE A 94 -2.21 1.53 -7.86
C ILE A 94 -3.32 2.29 -8.57
N TYR A 95 -3.28 3.62 -8.53
CA TYR A 95 -4.30 4.49 -9.10
C TYR A 95 -3.70 5.33 -10.22
N ASP A 96 -4.30 5.26 -11.41
CA ASP A 96 -4.01 6.18 -12.52
C ASP A 96 -4.84 7.46 -12.32
N LYS A 97 -4.18 8.59 -12.06
CA LYS A 97 -4.84 9.89 -11.86
C LYS A 97 -5.43 10.44 -13.15
N LYS A 98 -4.87 10.09 -14.31
CA LYS A 98 -5.39 10.48 -15.62
C LYS A 98 -6.66 9.69 -15.95
N ALA A 99 -6.62 8.37 -15.79
CA ALA A 99 -7.78 7.51 -16.05
C ALA A 99 -8.82 7.49 -14.92
N LYS A 100 -8.47 8.05 -13.75
CA LYS A 100 -9.25 8.09 -12.52
C LYS A 100 -9.69 6.69 -12.03
N LYS A 101 -8.86 5.67 -12.24
CA LYS A 101 -9.18 4.26 -11.92
C LYS A 101 -8.02 3.55 -11.24
N ASN A 102 -8.34 2.54 -10.43
CA ASN A 102 -7.35 1.58 -9.98
C ASN A 102 -6.92 0.69 -11.15
N VAL A 103 -5.64 0.36 -11.20
CA VAL A 103 -5.02 -0.40 -12.29
C VAL A 103 -4.37 -1.68 -11.80
N LYS A 104 -4.23 -2.61 -12.72
CA LYS A 104 -3.47 -3.85 -12.56
C LYS A 104 -1.98 -3.56 -12.61
N LEU A 105 -1.15 -4.57 -12.37
CA LEU A 105 0.31 -4.44 -12.44
C LEU A 105 0.83 -4.05 -13.83
N ASN A 106 0.05 -4.30 -14.89
CA ASN A 106 0.37 -3.85 -16.25
C ASN A 106 -0.06 -2.41 -16.56
N GLY A 107 -0.65 -1.69 -15.59
CA GLY A 107 -1.09 -0.30 -15.75
C GLY A 107 -2.46 -0.12 -16.41
N LEU A 108 -3.16 -1.21 -16.76
CA LEU A 108 -4.52 -1.13 -17.30
C LEU A 108 -5.56 -1.11 -16.18
N PRO A 109 -6.68 -0.38 -16.32
CA PRO A 109 -7.79 -0.45 -15.38
C PRO A 109 -8.26 -1.89 -15.15
N GLY A 110 -8.69 -2.19 -13.92
CA GLY A 110 -9.22 -3.50 -13.55
C GLY A 110 -10.33 -3.40 -12.52
N SER A 111 -10.94 -4.54 -12.21
CA SER A 111 -11.92 -4.65 -11.13
C SER A 111 -11.26 -4.47 -9.75
N ASN A 112 -12.07 -4.33 -8.70
CA ASN A 112 -11.56 -4.23 -7.32
C ASN A 112 -10.74 -5.46 -6.88
N LYS A 113 -11.04 -6.65 -7.43
CA LYS A 113 -10.31 -7.89 -7.12
C LYS A 113 -8.96 -7.94 -7.82
N GLU A 114 -8.89 -7.48 -9.07
CA GLU A 114 -7.66 -7.51 -9.89
C GLU A 114 -6.67 -6.39 -9.54
N THR A 115 -7.06 -5.44 -8.70
CA THR A 115 -6.28 -4.22 -8.43
C THR A 115 -5.89 -4.07 -6.96
N HIS A 116 -6.13 -5.10 -6.14
CA HIS A 116 -5.65 -5.20 -4.76
C HIS A 116 -4.55 -6.25 -4.67
N PHE A 117 -3.40 -5.86 -4.12
CA PHE A 117 -2.22 -6.72 -4.06
C PHE A 117 -1.69 -6.77 -2.63
N LYS A 118 -1.45 -7.97 -2.10
CA LYS A 118 -0.77 -8.11 -0.80
C LYS A 118 0.68 -7.64 -0.95
N ILE A 119 1.19 -6.88 0.01
CA ILE A 119 2.59 -6.48 0.04
C ILE A 119 3.39 -7.61 0.67
N LEU A 120 4.46 -8.04 0.00
CA LEU A 120 5.39 -9.02 0.54
C LEU A 120 6.00 -8.54 1.86
N LYS A 121 6.22 -9.47 2.80
CA LYS A 121 6.98 -9.20 4.02
C LYS A 121 8.44 -8.97 3.65
N ARG A 122 9.18 -8.27 4.51
CA ARG A 122 10.60 -7.94 4.24
C ARG A 122 11.47 -9.18 4.01
N LYS A 123 11.18 -10.29 4.70
CA LYS A 123 11.90 -11.56 4.53
C LYS A 123 11.60 -12.31 3.21
N GLU A 124 10.60 -11.86 2.47
CA GLU A 124 10.11 -12.45 1.21
C GLU A 124 10.50 -11.58 -0.01
N MET A 125 11.20 -10.46 0.24
CA MET A 125 11.66 -9.47 -0.74
C MET A 125 13.17 -9.51 -0.88
#